data_AF-A0A1E9ZCW2-F1
#
_entry.id   AF-A0A1E9ZCW2-F1
#
_cell.length_a   1.000
_cell.length_b   1.000
_cell.length_c   1.000
_cell.angle_alpha   90.00
_cell.angle_beta   90.00
_cell.angle_gamma   90.00
#
_symmetry.space_group_name_H-M   'P 1'
#
loop_
_entity.id
_entity.type
_entity.pdbx_description
1 polymer ?
#
loop_
_entity_poly.entity_id
_entity_poly.type
_entity_poly.pdbx_seq_one_letter_code
_entity_poly.pdbx_strand_id
1 'polypeptide(L)'
;MAATHLPGTLPDPNYQPTYRSNGAGDDLAALVAPYSLSRVQLAEATGIADEATVNSWVEQCCPELAADAPAPLEPVLRYLDETYLPDPANWPGDNAYDEYILENIAARMLARVVANTFAADRSGDYRELLALVATLVLIARYWEGTDEAFLTLLNAEPTAEAEESLQEAIANAPESLHPLLAELLLPALREARGTFTAAEAQLLTGYVLAAGYYAGEHPYETLNGIHVAFDADDLTLPDAELMSRVEDVLKANFSAARAGANTTDNPEPHYVTLPGDQDGYETAAHLIAALPQAHDVIAFSTPEGDNTETLAADRRAAFTLYLCYLMLGDDESSEGRAAELYRASREN
;
A
#
# COMPACT_ATOMS: atom_id res chain seq x y z
N MET A 1 -23.25 10.91 -11.97
CA MET A 1 -22.64 11.68 -10.88
C MET A 1 -21.95 10.67 -10.01
N ALA A 2 -20.61 10.68 -9.99
CA ALA A 2 -19.86 9.90 -9.02
C ALA A 2 -20.15 10.48 -7.64
N ALA A 3 -20.52 9.64 -6.68
CA ALA A 3 -20.52 10.05 -5.29
C ALA A 3 -19.06 10.20 -4.90
N THR A 4 -18.62 11.44 -4.69
CA THR A 4 -17.37 11.73 -3.99
C THR A 4 -17.57 11.29 -2.55
N HIS A 5 -17.29 10.03 -2.27
CA HIS A 5 -17.09 9.59 -0.90
C HIS A 5 -15.76 10.19 -0.46
N LEU A 6 -15.82 11.11 0.50
CA LEU A 6 -14.62 11.59 1.16
C LEU A 6 -14.01 10.42 1.93
N PRO A 7 -12.68 10.22 1.86
CA PRO A 7 -12.00 9.20 2.65
C PRO A 7 -12.42 9.30 4.12
N GLY A 8 -12.80 8.17 4.73
CA GLY A 8 -13.26 8.13 6.13
C GLY A 8 -14.73 8.49 6.39
N THR A 9 -15.56 8.70 5.35
CA THR A 9 -17.03 8.76 5.54
C THR A 9 -17.66 7.37 5.44
N LEU A 10 -18.40 6.96 6.48
CA LEU A 10 -19.23 5.75 6.42
C LEU A 10 -20.13 5.82 5.18
N PRO A 11 -20.21 4.75 4.36
CA PRO A 11 -21.06 4.74 3.19
C PRO A 11 -22.52 5.00 3.58
N ASP A 12 -23.31 5.58 2.66
CA ASP A 12 -24.75 5.71 2.85
C ASP A 12 -25.33 4.33 3.23
N PRO A 13 -26.25 4.22 4.21
CA PRO A 13 -26.87 2.94 4.54
C PRO A 13 -27.54 2.22 3.35
N ASN A 14 -27.81 2.95 2.25
CA ASN A 14 -28.35 2.41 1.00
C ASN A 14 -27.32 2.36 -0.14
N TYR A 15 -26.04 2.61 0.14
CA TYR A 15 -24.97 2.44 -0.84
C TYR A 15 -24.85 0.95 -1.17
N GLN A 16 -25.02 0.62 -2.44
CA GLN A 16 -24.72 -0.70 -2.98
C GLN A 16 -23.45 -0.55 -3.81
N PRO A 17 -22.29 -0.98 -3.27
CA PRO A 17 -21.06 -0.91 -4.02
C PRO A 17 -21.21 -1.81 -5.24
N THR A 18 -20.79 -1.29 -6.39
CA THR A 18 -20.84 -2.05 -7.63
C THR A 18 -19.43 -2.47 -7.93
N TYR A 19 -19.15 -3.78 -7.92
CA TYR A 19 -17.86 -4.27 -8.39
C TYR A 19 -17.59 -3.70 -9.78
N ARG A 20 -16.51 -2.91 -9.88
CA ARG A 20 -15.94 -2.53 -11.16
C ARG A 20 -14.69 -3.36 -11.31
N SER A 21 -14.71 -4.27 -12.27
CA SER A 21 -13.47 -4.91 -12.68
C SER A 21 -12.51 -3.81 -13.11
N ASN A 22 -11.32 -3.76 -12.52
CA ASN A 22 -10.24 -2.82 -12.86
C ASN A 22 -9.61 -3.14 -14.23
N GLY A 23 -10.38 -3.74 -15.14
CA GLY A 23 -9.88 -4.32 -16.38
C GLY A 23 -9.16 -5.64 -16.15
N ALA A 24 -9.80 -6.62 -15.50
CA ALA A 24 -9.28 -7.99 -15.39
C ALA A 24 -9.30 -8.77 -16.74
N GLY A 25 -9.10 -8.09 -17.87
CA GLY A 25 -8.93 -8.71 -19.18
C GLY A 25 -7.44 -8.86 -19.48
N ASP A 26 -6.95 -10.09 -19.42
CA ASP A 26 -5.61 -10.56 -19.82
C ASP A 26 -4.38 -9.98 -19.09
N ASP A 27 -4.29 -8.68 -18.81
CA ASP A 27 -3.06 -8.03 -18.32
C ASP A 27 -2.76 -8.36 -16.84
N LEU A 28 -3.72 -8.13 -15.93
CA LEU A 28 -3.58 -8.52 -14.51
C LEU A 28 -3.42 -10.04 -14.34
N ALA A 29 -4.10 -10.82 -15.18
CA ALA A 29 -3.97 -12.27 -15.18
C ALA A 29 -2.55 -12.70 -15.58
N ALA A 30 -1.94 -12.03 -16.56
CA ALA A 30 -0.55 -12.26 -16.97
C ALA A 30 0.46 -11.94 -15.85
N LEU A 31 0.20 -10.89 -15.06
CA LEU A 31 1.07 -10.55 -13.92
C LEU A 31 1.09 -11.63 -12.84
N VAL A 32 -0.06 -12.29 -12.58
CA VAL A 32 -0.16 -13.31 -11.52
C VAL A 32 0.12 -14.74 -12.01
N ALA A 33 0.05 -14.99 -13.32
CA ALA A 33 0.18 -16.33 -13.93
C ALA A 33 1.42 -17.15 -13.51
N PRO A 34 2.62 -16.55 -13.30
CA PRO A 34 3.80 -17.32 -12.90
C PRO A 34 3.74 -17.85 -11.46
N TYR A 35 2.79 -17.40 -10.64
CA TYR A 35 2.84 -17.58 -9.19
C TYR A 35 1.72 -18.48 -8.67
N SER A 36 1.92 -18.99 -7.46
CA SER A 36 0.98 -19.86 -6.77
C SER A 36 1.07 -19.65 -5.27
N LEU A 37 -0.04 -19.86 -4.56
CA LEU A 37 -0.14 -19.69 -3.11
C LEU A 37 -0.87 -20.89 -2.47
N SER A 38 -0.62 -21.16 -1.20
CA SER A 38 -1.43 -22.12 -0.45
C SER A 38 -2.88 -21.61 -0.29
N ARG A 39 -3.83 -22.49 0.06
CA ARG A 39 -5.22 -22.04 0.29
C ARG A 39 -5.33 -21.07 1.47
N VAL A 40 -4.54 -21.29 2.52
CA VAL A 40 -4.42 -20.36 3.67
C VAL A 40 -3.94 -18.99 3.20
N GLN A 41 -2.86 -18.95 2.41
CA GLN A 41 -2.32 -17.69 1.89
C GLN A 41 -3.28 -16.98 0.93
N LEU A 42 -4.05 -17.72 0.14
CA LEU A 42 -5.10 -17.16 -0.69
C LEU A 42 -6.27 -16.59 0.13
N ALA A 43 -6.67 -17.25 1.22
CA ALA A 43 -7.68 -16.74 2.13
C ALA A 43 -7.23 -15.42 2.78
N GLU A 44 -6.00 -15.38 3.27
CA GLU A 44 -5.38 -14.15 3.81
C GLU A 44 -5.28 -13.04 2.76
N ALA A 45 -4.79 -13.35 1.56
CA ALA A 45 -4.57 -12.38 0.51
C ALA A 45 -5.89 -11.81 -0.05
N THR A 46 -6.90 -12.66 -0.26
CA THR A 46 -8.20 -12.19 -0.74
C THR A 46 -8.96 -11.43 0.36
N GLY A 47 -8.80 -11.83 1.62
CA GLY A 47 -9.41 -11.17 2.78
C GLY A 47 -10.94 -11.18 2.81
N ILE A 48 -11.59 -11.81 1.83
CA ILE A 48 -13.03 -11.92 1.74
C ILE A 48 -13.51 -13.29 2.22
N ALA A 49 -12.69 -14.34 2.06
CA ALA A 49 -13.09 -15.72 2.29
C ALA A 49 -12.15 -16.46 3.25
N ASP A 50 -12.70 -17.46 3.94
CA ASP A 50 -11.91 -18.41 4.70
C ASP A 50 -11.27 -19.49 3.80
N GLU A 51 -10.36 -20.29 4.38
CA GLU A 51 -9.65 -21.35 3.66
C GLU A 51 -10.61 -22.37 3.02
N ALA A 52 -11.71 -22.71 3.70
CA ALA A 52 -12.68 -23.69 3.19
C ALA A 52 -13.40 -23.19 1.94
N THR A 53 -13.80 -21.91 1.95
CA THR A 53 -14.43 -21.24 0.82
C THR A 53 -13.44 -21.11 -0.33
N VAL A 54 -12.20 -20.70 -0.08
CA VAL A 54 -11.13 -20.66 -1.08
C VAL A 54 -10.88 -22.05 -1.69
N ASN A 55 -10.85 -23.11 -0.88
CA ASN A 55 -10.67 -24.46 -1.39
C ASN A 55 -11.80 -24.84 -2.37
N SER A 56 -13.04 -24.43 -2.11
CA SER A 56 -14.14 -24.65 -3.04
C SER A 56 -13.93 -23.93 -4.38
N TRP A 57 -13.34 -22.73 -4.38
CA TRP A 57 -13.01 -22.03 -5.62
C TRP A 57 -11.91 -22.74 -6.40
N VAL A 58 -10.88 -23.22 -5.70
CA VAL A 58 -9.77 -23.98 -6.29
C VAL A 58 -10.28 -25.27 -6.93
N GLU A 59 -11.21 -25.99 -6.29
CA GLU A 59 -11.83 -27.18 -6.87
C GLU A 59 -12.60 -26.90 -8.16
N GLN A 60 -13.19 -25.71 -8.29
CA GLN A 60 -13.92 -25.30 -9.51
C GLN A 60 -12.99 -24.88 -10.64
N CYS A 61 -11.97 -24.07 -10.35
CA CYS A 61 -11.09 -23.51 -11.38
C CYS A 61 -9.88 -24.40 -11.71
N CYS A 62 -9.50 -25.30 -10.79
CA CYS A 62 -8.34 -26.19 -10.90
C CYS A 62 -8.69 -27.63 -10.47
N PRO A 63 -9.65 -28.32 -11.13
CA PRO A 63 -10.20 -29.59 -10.68
C PRO A 63 -9.19 -30.76 -10.63
N GLU A 64 -8.09 -30.65 -11.37
CA GLU A 64 -7.01 -31.66 -11.40
C GLU A 64 -5.86 -31.36 -10.42
N LEU A 65 -5.92 -30.24 -9.70
CA LEU A 65 -4.88 -29.85 -8.75
C LEU A 65 -4.93 -30.78 -7.52
N ALA A 66 -3.77 -31.28 -7.11
CA ALA A 66 -3.67 -32.06 -5.88
C ALA A 66 -4.06 -31.21 -4.66
N ALA A 67 -4.68 -31.83 -3.66
CA ALA A 67 -5.21 -31.14 -2.47
C ALA A 67 -4.17 -30.26 -1.76
N ASP A 68 -2.92 -30.74 -1.65
CA ASP A 68 -1.84 -30.03 -0.94
C ASP A 68 -0.96 -29.18 -1.87
N ALA A 69 -1.20 -29.19 -3.18
CA ALA A 69 -0.39 -28.40 -4.12
C ALA A 69 -0.83 -26.93 -4.09
N PRO A 70 0.10 -25.95 -4.05
CA PRO A 70 -0.25 -24.53 -4.15
C PRO A 70 -1.14 -24.26 -5.38
N ALA A 71 -2.15 -23.41 -5.20
CA ALA A 71 -3.08 -23.08 -6.26
C ALA A 71 -2.50 -21.96 -7.14
N PRO A 72 -2.57 -22.10 -8.48
CA PRO A 72 -2.11 -21.07 -9.40
C PRO A 72 -3.01 -19.84 -9.29
N LEU A 73 -2.41 -18.65 -9.25
CA LEU A 73 -3.15 -17.41 -9.01
C LEU A 73 -4.08 -17.03 -10.16
N GLU A 74 -3.61 -17.19 -11.40
CA GLU A 74 -4.35 -16.74 -12.59
C GLU A 74 -5.72 -17.46 -12.76
N PRO A 75 -5.84 -18.80 -12.66
CA PRO A 75 -7.14 -19.46 -12.69
C PRO A 75 -8.08 -19.03 -11.56
N VAL A 76 -7.54 -18.81 -10.36
CA VAL A 76 -8.33 -18.37 -9.19
C VAL A 76 -8.83 -16.94 -9.39
N LEU A 77 -7.95 -16.02 -9.80
CA LEU A 77 -8.30 -14.63 -10.09
C LEU A 77 -9.35 -14.54 -11.19
N ARG A 78 -9.19 -15.30 -12.27
CA ARG A 78 -10.17 -15.37 -13.36
C ARG A 78 -11.52 -15.89 -12.89
N TYR A 79 -11.54 -16.96 -12.09
CA TYR A 79 -12.78 -17.49 -11.53
C TYR A 79 -13.49 -16.45 -10.65
N LEU A 80 -12.74 -15.72 -9.82
CA LEU A 80 -13.28 -14.64 -9.00
C LEU A 80 -13.90 -13.54 -9.87
N ASP A 81 -13.17 -13.02 -10.85
CA ASP A 81 -13.63 -11.92 -11.71
C ASP A 81 -14.81 -12.31 -12.61
N GLU A 82 -14.84 -13.53 -13.14
CA GLU A 82 -15.89 -13.95 -14.09
C GLU A 82 -17.17 -14.44 -13.39
N THR A 83 -17.04 -15.04 -12.20
CA THR A 83 -18.14 -15.79 -11.58
C THR A 83 -18.56 -15.23 -10.23
N TYR A 84 -17.61 -14.73 -9.43
CA TYR A 84 -17.86 -14.46 -8.01
C TYR A 84 -18.09 -12.98 -7.73
N LEU A 85 -17.14 -12.13 -8.12
CA LEU A 85 -17.14 -10.69 -7.86
C LEU A 85 -18.28 -9.93 -8.58
N PRO A 86 -18.73 -10.30 -9.80
CA PRO A 86 -19.81 -9.56 -10.46
C PRO A 86 -21.18 -9.69 -9.79
N ASP A 87 -21.40 -10.73 -8.97
CA ASP A 87 -22.69 -10.99 -8.34
C ASP A 87 -22.58 -10.90 -6.80
N PRO A 88 -23.02 -9.78 -6.20
CA PRO A 88 -23.11 -9.57 -4.76
C PRO A 88 -23.70 -10.74 -3.96
N ALA A 89 -24.63 -11.50 -4.52
CA ALA A 89 -25.28 -12.61 -3.83
C ALA A 89 -24.34 -13.79 -3.56
N ASN A 90 -23.23 -13.88 -4.31
CA ASN A 90 -22.25 -14.95 -4.15
C ASN A 90 -21.23 -14.63 -3.06
N TRP A 91 -21.17 -13.39 -2.58
CA TRP A 91 -20.08 -12.93 -1.72
C TRP A 91 -20.16 -13.54 -0.31
N PRO A 92 -19.03 -13.81 0.34
CA PRO A 92 -18.98 -14.53 1.59
C PRO A 92 -19.16 -13.59 2.79
N GLY A 93 -20.07 -13.94 3.70
CA GLY A 93 -20.28 -13.23 4.98
C GLY A 93 -21.18 -11.98 4.91
N ASP A 94 -21.38 -11.35 6.07
CA ASP A 94 -22.12 -10.08 6.25
C ASP A 94 -21.16 -8.88 6.37
N ASN A 95 -19.90 -9.02 5.96
CA ASN A 95 -18.89 -7.98 6.11
C ASN A 95 -19.38 -6.70 5.43
N ALA A 96 -19.24 -5.56 6.15
CA ALA A 96 -19.47 -4.26 5.55
C ALA A 96 -18.52 -4.16 4.36
N TYR A 97 -19.12 -4.25 3.18
CA TYR A 97 -18.46 -4.19 1.89
C TYR A 97 -17.40 -3.09 1.89
N ASP A 98 -16.16 -3.48 1.59
CA ASP A 98 -15.13 -2.51 1.25
C ASP A 98 -14.89 -2.63 -0.25
N GLU A 99 -15.40 -1.67 -1.04
CA GLU A 99 -15.24 -1.63 -2.51
C GLU A 99 -13.77 -1.76 -2.90
N TYR A 100 -12.87 -1.27 -2.04
CA TYR A 100 -11.42 -1.26 -2.18
C TYR A 100 -10.79 -2.66 -2.15
N ILE A 101 -11.37 -3.60 -1.40
CA ILE A 101 -10.80 -4.95 -1.25
C ILE A 101 -10.83 -5.73 -2.58
N LEU A 102 -11.85 -5.53 -3.40
CA LEU A 102 -12.11 -6.33 -4.60
C LEU A 102 -11.28 -5.86 -5.78
N GLU A 103 -11.15 -4.54 -5.89
CA GLU A 103 -10.31 -3.85 -6.88
C GLU A 103 -8.83 -4.23 -6.72
N ASN A 104 -8.42 -4.62 -5.51
CA ASN A 104 -7.03 -4.90 -5.16
C ASN A 104 -6.65 -6.38 -5.03
N ILE A 105 -7.54 -7.33 -5.33
CA ILE A 105 -7.28 -8.77 -5.09
C ILE A 105 -5.98 -9.24 -5.75
N ALA A 106 -5.74 -8.86 -7.01
CA ALA A 106 -4.51 -9.25 -7.71
C ALA A 106 -3.25 -8.70 -7.02
N ALA A 107 -3.27 -7.41 -6.64
CA ALA A 107 -2.18 -6.77 -5.91
C ALA A 107 -1.95 -7.42 -4.53
N ARG A 108 -3.01 -7.80 -3.82
CA ARG A 108 -2.91 -8.49 -2.51
C ARG A 108 -2.38 -9.92 -2.64
N MET A 109 -2.78 -10.65 -3.67
CA MET A 109 -2.17 -11.96 -3.98
C MET A 109 -0.67 -11.80 -4.27
N LEU A 110 -0.30 -10.81 -5.09
CA LEU A 110 1.11 -10.53 -5.38
C LEU A 110 1.87 -10.04 -4.14
N ALA A 111 1.27 -9.24 -3.27
CA ALA A 111 1.86 -8.82 -2.00
C ALA A 111 2.29 -10.03 -1.15
N ARG A 112 1.44 -11.07 -1.10
CA ARG A 112 1.77 -12.31 -0.38
C ARG A 112 2.90 -13.08 -1.05
N VAL A 113 2.97 -13.09 -2.38
CA VAL A 113 4.10 -13.69 -3.13
C VAL A 113 5.40 -12.92 -2.90
N VAL A 114 5.35 -11.58 -2.92
CA VAL A 114 6.48 -10.70 -2.61
C VAL A 114 6.99 -11.01 -1.20
N ALA A 115 6.11 -10.98 -0.20
CA ALA A 115 6.51 -11.29 1.17
C ALA A 115 7.13 -12.68 1.31
N ASN A 116 6.53 -13.72 0.72
CA ASN A 116 7.10 -15.07 0.73
C ASN A 116 8.49 -15.16 0.06
N THR A 117 8.69 -14.39 -1.01
CA THR A 117 9.95 -14.39 -1.76
C THR A 117 11.06 -13.70 -0.98
N PHE A 118 10.76 -12.57 -0.32
CA PHE A 118 11.78 -11.74 0.33
C PHE A 118 11.92 -11.95 1.85
N ALA A 119 10.99 -12.67 2.50
CA ALA A 119 11.01 -12.87 3.96
C ALA A 119 12.26 -13.56 4.48
N ALA A 120 12.84 -14.51 3.74
CA ALA A 120 14.03 -15.22 4.18
C ALA A 120 15.33 -14.41 3.99
N ASP A 121 15.41 -13.62 2.91
CA ASP A 121 16.66 -13.01 2.45
C ASP A 121 16.80 -11.53 2.85
N ARG A 122 15.71 -10.83 3.21
CA ARG A 122 15.71 -9.39 3.52
C ARG A 122 15.01 -9.00 4.84
N SER A 123 14.82 -9.94 5.78
CA SER A 123 14.16 -9.66 7.07
C SER A 123 14.84 -8.58 7.92
N GLY A 124 16.17 -8.40 7.79
CA GLY A 124 16.91 -7.32 8.45
C GLY A 124 16.76 -5.94 7.81
N ASP A 125 16.18 -5.86 6.61
CA ASP A 125 16.17 -4.67 5.76
C ASP A 125 14.84 -4.47 5.01
N TYR A 126 13.75 -4.95 5.63
CA TYR A 126 12.42 -4.91 5.02
C TYR A 126 11.92 -3.47 4.80
N ARG A 127 12.39 -2.50 5.61
CA ARG A 127 12.05 -1.07 5.46
C ARG A 127 12.59 -0.49 4.15
N GLU A 128 13.81 -0.84 3.76
CA GLU A 128 14.36 -0.40 2.47
C GLU A 128 13.62 -1.06 1.30
N LEU A 129 13.29 -2.35 1.41
CA LEU A 129 12.45 -3.03 0.42
C LEU A 129 11.09 -2.34 0.27
N LEU A 130 10.41 -2.03 1.38
CA LEU A 130 9.11 -1.37 1.34
C LEU A 130 9.19 0.07 0.86
N ALA A 131 10.23 0.83 1.20
CA ALA A 131 10.46 2.17 0.68
C ALA A 131 10.69 2.13 -0.84
N LEU A 132 11.46 1.16 -1.33
CA LEU A 132 11.65 0.93 -2.77
C LEU A 132 10.34 0.56 -3.45
N VAL A 133 9.59 -0.37 -2.88
CA VAL A 133 8.29 -0.80 -3.40
C VAL A 133 7.33 0.39 -3.47
N ALA A 134 7.21 1.17 -2.39
CA ALA A 134 6.37 2.36 -2.36
C ALA A 134 6.80 3.42 -3.38
N THR A 135 8.12 3.60 -3.57
CA THR A 135 8.69 4.47 -4.61
C THR A 135 8.24 4.03 -5.99
N LEU A 136 8.34 2.74 -6.28
CA LEU A 136 7.94 2.17 -7.57
C LEU A 136 6.42 2.27 -7.77
N VAL A 137 5.61 2.01 -6.74
CA VAL A 137 4.15 2.20 -6.76
C VAL A 137 3.80 3.64 -7.08
N LEU A 138 4.45 4.60 -6.43
CA LEU A 138 4.25 6.03 -6.70
C LEU A 138 4.63 6.39 -8.15
N ILE A 139 5.74 5.87 -8.67
CA ILE A 139 6.14 6.08 -10.08
C ILE A 139 5.09 5.47 -11.02
N ALA A 140 4.59 4.26 -10.72
CA ALA A 140 3.58 3.57 -11.54
C ALA A 140 2.27 4.37 -11.65
N ARG A 141 1.86 5.11 -10.61
CA ARG A 141 0.67 5.99 -10.64
C ARG A 141 0.77 7.08 -11.71
N TYR A 142 1.97 7.58 -11.97
CA TYR A 142 2.23 8.65 -12.95
C TYR A 142 2.89 8.14 -14.23
N TRP A 143 2.96 6.82 -14.40
CA TRP A 143 3.64 6.20 -15.52
C TRP A 143 2.77 6.21 -16.77
N GLU A 144 3.28 6.80 -17.85
CA GLU A 144 2.65 6.77 -19.18
C GLU A 144 3.43 5.90 -20.19
N GLY A 145 4.54 5.29 -19.76
CA GLY A 145 5.35 4.38 -20.58
C GLY A 145 4.77 2.98 -20.68
N THR A 146 5.49 2.07 -21.34
CA THR A 146 5.10 0.66 -21.45
C THR A 146 5.44 -0.13 -20.18
N ASP A 147 4.71 -1.22 -19.91
CA ASP A 147 5.02 -2.16 -18.83
C ASP A 147 6.41 -2.79 -19.03
N GLU A 148 6.78 -3.08 -20.28
CA GLU A 148 8.11 -3.57 -20.63
C GLU A 148 9.22 -2.57 -20.29
N ALA A 149 9.00 -1.27 -20.53
CA ALA A 149 9.93 -0.24 -20.12
C ALA A 149 10.04 -0.18 -18.58
N PHE A 150 8.89 -0.21 -17.88
CA PHE A 150 8.85 -0.20 -16.41
C PHE A 150 9.64 -1.37 -15.80
N LEU A 151 9.50 -2.57 -16.36
CA LEU A 151 10.24 -3.79 -15.96
C LEU A 151 11.76 -3.60 -15.94
N THR A 152 12.28 -2.70 -16.78
CA THR A 152 13.72 -2.47 -16.85
C THR A 152 14.26 -1.49 -15.82
N LEU A 153 13.40 -0.80 -15.06
CA LEU A 153 13.82 0.20 -14.06
C LEU A 153 14.73 -0.36 -12.97
N LEU A 154 14.58 -1.65 -12.63
CA LEU A 154 15.40 -2.37 -11.66
C LEU A 154 16.62 -3.07 -12.28
N ASN A 155 16.77 -3.06 -13.60
CA ASN A 155 17.97 -3.59 -14.25
C ASN A 155 19.19 -2.72 -13.89
N ALA A 156 20.37 -3.34 -13.91
CA ALA A 156 21.64 -2.62 -13.72
C ALA A 156 21.78 -1.44 -14.69
N GLU A 157 21.32 -1.63 -15.93
CA GLU A 157 21.20 -0.60 -16.96
C GLU A 157 19.76 -0.62 -17.50
N PRO A 158 18.88 0.30 -17.08
CA PRO A 158 17.56 0.46 -17.67
C PRO A 158 17.64 0.87 -19.14
N THR A 159 16.56 0.65 -19.88
CA THR A 159 16.49 1.12 -21.27
C THR A 159 16.39 2.64 -21.33
N ALA A 160 16.77 3.23 -22.47
CA ALA A 160 16.62 4.66 -22.68
C ALA A 160 15.14 5.11 -22.60
N GLU A 161 14.22 4.28 -23.10
CA GLU A 161 12.77 4.48 -23.00
C GLU A 161 12.32 4.50 -21.54
N ALA A 162 12.79 3.56 -20.71
CA ALA A 162 12.44 3.53 -19.29
C ALA A 162 12.94 4.78 -18.54
N GLU A 163 14.13 5.27 -18.86
CA GLU A 163 14.64 6.51 -18.27
C GLU A 163 13.85 7.74 -18.72
N GLU A 164 13.44 7.80 -19.98
CA GLU A 164 12.60 8.89 -20.52
C GLU A 164 11.23 8.91 -19.81
N SER A 165 10.53 7.77 -19.80
CA SER A 165 9.24 7.64 -19.12
C SER A 165 9.34 7.86 -17.60
N LEU A 166 10.48 7.53 -16.97
CA LEU A 166 10.71 7.87 -15.56
C LEU A 166 10.78 9.38 -15.35
N GLN A 167 11.48 10.11 -16.23
CA GLN A 167 11.52 11.58 -16.13
C GLN A 167 10.14 12.20 -16.35
N GLU A 168 9.34 11.66 -17.27
CA GLU A 168 7.96 12.09 -17.50
C GLU A 168 7.08 11.82 -16.28
N ALA A 169 7.16 10.62 -15.68
CA ALA A 169 6.43 10.28 -14.47
C ALA A 169 6.77 11.22 -13.30
N ILE A 170 8.05 11.56 -13.12
CA ILE A 170 8.49 12.55 -12.11
C ILE A 170 7.91 13.93 -12.41
N ALA A 171 7.90 14.35 -13.68
CA ALA A 171 7.35 15.64 -14.08
C ALA A 171 5.82 15.72 -13.91
N ASN A 172 5.12 14.59 -14.08
CA ASN A 172 3.68 14.46 -13.91
C ASN A 172 3.26 14.36 -12.43
N ALA A 173 4.16 13.93 -11.55
CA ALA A 173 3.91 13.93 -10.12
C ALA A 173 3.75 15.37 -9.58
N PRO A 174 2.95 15.58 -8.52
CA PRO A 174 2.77 16.87 -7.88
C PRO A 174 4.10 17.55 -7.50
N GLU A 175 4.22 18.86 -7.78
CA GLU A 175 5.45 19.62 -7.55
C GLU A 175 5.93 19.57 -6.09
N SER A 176 5.00 19.40 -5.13
CA SER A 176 5.30 19.20 -3.71
C SER A 176 6.20 17.98 -3.47
N LEU A 177 6.08 16.93 -4.27
CA LEU A 177 6.81 15.68 -4.14
C LEU A 177 8.18 15.69 -4.84
N HIS A 178 8.44 16.64 -5.74
CA HIS A 178 9.69 16.67 -6.52
C HIS A 178 10.96 16.62 -5.66
N PRO A 179 11.08 17.36 -4.54
CA PRO A 179 12.26 17.25 -3.67
C PRO A 179 12.43 15.85 -3.07
N LEU A 180 11.33 15.22 -2.64
CA LEU A 180 11.34 13.87 -2.08
C LEU A 180 11.76 12.83 -3.11
N LEU A 181 11.16 12.90 -4.30
CA LEU A 181 11.52 12.04 -5.43
C LEU A 181 13.00 12.20 -5.79
N ALA A 182 13.45 13.43 -6.02
CA ALA A 182 14.80 13.71 -6.51
C ALA A 182 15.92 13.35 -5.52
N GLU A 183 15.70 13.65 -4.25
CA GLU A 183 16.77 13.61 -3.24
C GLU A 183 16.73 12.40 -2.31
N LEU A 184 15.57 11.75 -2.16
CA LEU A 184 15.40 10.61 -1.27
C LEU A 184 15.12 9.31 -2.04
N LEU A 185 14.07 9.31 -2.87
CA LEU A 185 13.55 8.06 -3.45
C LEU A 185 14.31 7.60 -4.71
N LEU A 186 14.61 8.50 -5.65
CA LEU A 186 15.36 8.15 -6.86
C LEU A 186 16.79 7.68 -6.59
N PRO A 187 17.54 8.26 -5.62
CA PRO A 187 18.81 7.69 -5.21
C PRO A 187 18.69 6.23 -4.75
N ALA A 188 17.70 5.92 -3.91
CA ALA A 188 17.47 4.54 -3.43
C ALA A 188 17.09 3.59 -4.58
N LEU A 189 16.24 4.03 -5.51
CA LEU A 189 15.93 3.27 -6.72
C LEU A 189 17.20 2.96 -7.54
N ARG A 190 18.08 3.96 -7.73
CA ARG A 190 19.33 3.78 -8.48
C ARG A 190 20.29 2.82 -7.78
N GLU A 191 20.35 2.85 -6.46
CA GLU A 191 21.16 1.91 -5.67
C GLU A 191 20.63 0.48 -5.75
N ALA A 192 19.31 0.31 -5.82
CA ALA A 192 18.66 -0.98 -5.93
C ALA A 192 18.84 -1.66 -7.31
N ARG A 193 19.24 -0.91 -8.34
CA ARG A 193 19.41 -1.43 -9.71
C ARG A 193 20.44 -2.55 -9.79
N GLY A 194 20.06 -3.66 -10.43
CA GLY A 194 20.91 -4.84 -10.59
C GLY A 194 21.13 -5.65 -9.31
N THR A 195 20.45 -5.33 -8.21
CA THR A 195 20.52 -6.10 -6.95
C THR A 195 19.51 -7.25 -6.89
N PHE A 196 18.53 -7.26 -7.81
CA PHE A 196 17.52 -8.31 -7.91
C PHE A 196 17.83 -9.25 -9.09
N THR A 197 17.51 -10.53 -8.91
CA THR A 197 17.43 -11.46 -10.03
C THR A 197 16.32 -11.05 -10.99
N ALA A 198 16.37 -11.54 -12.24
CA ALA A 198 15.33 -11.24 -13.23
C ALA A 198 13.91 -11.64 -12.76
N ALA A 199 13.79 -12.76 -12.04
CA ALA A 199 12.50 -13.23 -11.50
C ALA A 199 12.00 -12.32 -10.36
N GLU A 200 12.88 -11.88 -9.46
CA GLU A 200 12.52 -10.94 -8.40
C GLU A 200 12.13 -9.57 -8.95
N ALA A 201 12.87 -9.05 -9.93
CA ALA A 201 12.53 -7.80 -10.59
C ALA A 201 11.17 -7.89 -11.30
N GLN A 202 10.90 -9.01 -11.99
CA GLN A 202 9.61 -9.25 -12.63
C GLN A 202 8.45 -9.34 -11.62
N LEU A 203 8.67 -10.00 -10.47
CA LEU A 203 7.69 -10.07 -9.39
C LEU A 203 7.41 -8.68 -8.81
N LEU A 204 8.46 -7.92 -8.48
CA LEU A 204 8.32 -6.57 -7.92
C LEU A 204 7.61 -5.63 -8.89
N THR A 205 7.99 -5.65 -10.17
CA THR A 205 7.30 -4.85 -11.18
C THR A 205 5.84 -5.27 -11.34
N GLY A 206 5.54 -6.57 -11.44
CA GLY A 206 4.16 -7.02 -11.56
C GLY A 206 3.31 -6.63 -10.35
N TYR A 207 3.87 -6.75 -9.15
CA TYR A 207 3.23 -6.25 -7.94
C TYR A 207 3.01 -4.74 -8.00
N VAL A 208 4.03 -3.96 -8.35
CA VAL A 208 3.97 -2.49 -8.41
C VAL A 208 2.94 -2.01 -9.43
N LEU A 209 2.87 -2.62 -10.61
CA LEU A 209 1.86 -2.26 -11.61
C LEU A 209 0.46 -2.59 -11.08
N ALA A 210 0.25 -3.79 -10.52
CA ALA A 210 -1.01 -4.14 -9.87
C ALA A 210 -1.39 -3.15 -8.76
N ALA A 211 -0.41 -2.71 -7.97
CA ALA A 211 -0.58 -1.85 -6.80
C ALA A 211 -0.65 -0.35 -7.09
N GLY A 212 -0.02 0.14 -8.15
CA GLY A 212 0.08 1.58 -8.44
C GLY A 212 -0.69 2.00 -9.69
N TYR A 213 -0.80 1.11 -10.67
CA TYR A 213 -1.51 1.38 -11.92
C TYR A 213 -2.95 0.87 -11.86
N TYR A 214 -3.16 -0.35 -11.34
CA TYR A 214 -4.48 -0.99 -11.34
C TYR A 214 -5.26 -0.87 -10.02
N ALA A 215 -4.63 -0.47 -8.91
CA ALA A 215 -5.27 -0.35 -7.59
C ALA A 215 -6.13 0.92 -7.40
N GLY A 216 -6.21 1.77 -8.42
CA GLY A 216 -6.97 3.02 -8.36
C GLY A 216 -6.46 3.95 -7.25
N GLU A 217 -7.39 4.39 -6.39
CA GLU A 217 -7.13 5.39 -5.33
C GLU A 217 -6.51 4.78 -4.05
N HIS A 218 -6.33 3.46 -3.96
CA HIS A 218 -5.92 2.80 -2.71
C HIS A 218 -4.57 2.04 -2.75
N PRO A 219 -3.50 2.62 -3.33
CA PRO A 219 -2.21 1.92 -3.45
C PRO A 219 -1.57 1.60 -2.10
N TYR A 220 -1.87 2.35 -1.03
CA TYR A 220 -1.34 2.10 0.32
C TYR A 220 -1.83 0.76 0.93
N GLU A 221 -3.03 0.29 0.58
CA GLU A 221 -3.60 -0.97 1.09
C GLU A 221 -2.80 -2.17 0.61
N THR A 222 -2.29 -2.08 -0.62
CA THR A 222 -1.45 -3.12 -1.19
C THR A 222 -0.13 -3.24 -0.44
N LEU A 223 0.47 -2.11 -0.04
CA LEU A 223 1.68 -2.09 0.77
C LEU A 223 1.43 -2.65 2.18
N ASN A 224 0.27 -2.34 2.77
CA ASN A 224 -0.17 -2.96 4.03
C ASN A 224 -0.25 -4.48 3.92
N GLY A 225 -0.70 -5.01 2.78
CA GLY A 225 -0.69 -6.45 2.51
C GLY A 225 0.70 -7.09 2.64
N ILE A 226 1.76 -6.36 2.24
CA ILE A 226 3.15 -6.81 2.42
C ILE A 226 3.55 -6.75 3.91
N HIS A 227 3.21 -5.67 4.63
CA HIS A 227 3.47 -5.57 6.07
C HIS A 227 2.86 -6.74 6.86
N VAL A 228 1.55 -6.97 6.69
CA VAL A 228 0.84 -8.07 7.36
C VAL A 228 1.46 -9.42 6.99
N ALA A 229 1.95 -9.57 5.76
CA ALA A 229 2.55 -10.82 5.32
C ALA A 229 3.96 -11.05 5.89
N PHE A 230 4.76 -9.99 6.13
CA PHE A 230 6.04 -10.08 6.86
C PHE A 230 5.84 -10.32 8.37
N ASP A 231 4.69 -9.93 8.90
CA ASP A 231 4.34 -9.93 10.33
C ASP A 231 3.99 -11.32 10.91
N ALA A 232 4.31 -12.41 10.22
CA ALA A 232 3.99 -13.74 10.73
C ALA A 232 4.72 -14.11 12.04
N ASP A 233 5.71 -13.33 12.51
CA ASP A 233 6.42 -13.66 13.75
C ASP A 233 6.86 -12.50 14.70
N ASP A 234 6.97 -11.20 14.35
CA ASP A 234 7.47 -10.20 15.35
C ASP A 234 7.51 -8.67 14.97
N LEU A 235 6.64 -8.13 14.11
CA LEU A 235 6.59 -6.66 13.92
C LEU A 235 5.50 -6.04 14.81
N THR A 236 5.79 -4.94 15.48
CA THR A 236 4.86 -4.28 16.40
C THR A 236 3.70 -3.64 15.63
N LEU A 237 2.70 -4.43 15.23
CA LEU A 237 1.40 -3.88 14.84
C LEU A 237 0.92 -2.95 15.97
N PRO A 238 0.29 -1.82 15.63
CA PRO A 238 -0.36 -0.97 16.62
C PRO A 238 -1.31 -1.84 17.43
N ASP A 239 -1.10 -1.86 18.75
CA ASP A 239 -1.99 -2.62 19.61
C ASP A 239 -3.43 -2.07 19.51
N ALA A 240 -4.40 -2.91 19.88
CA ALA A 240 -5.80 -2.56 19.79
C ALA A 240 -6.17 -1.31 20.62
N GLU A 241 -5.40 -1.00 21.67
CA GLU A 241 -5.61 0.18 22.50
C GLU A 241 -5.19 1.46 21.76
N LEU A 242 -4.03 1.44 21.11
CA LEU A 242 -3.52 2.53 20.29
C LEU A 242 -4.45 2.78 19.09
N MET A 243 -4.89 1.73 18.40
CA MET A 243 -5.88 1.83 17.32
C MET A 243 -7.16 2.51 17.79
N SER A 244 -7.76 2.03 18.89
CA SER A 244 -8.98 2.62 19.46
C SER A 244 -8.77 4.09 19.85
N ARG A 245 -7.61 4.43 20.41
CA ARG A 245 -7.29 5.81 20.79
C ARG A 245 -7.20 6.74 19.58
N VAL A 246 -6.56 6.29 18.49
CA VAL A 246 -6.46 7.08 17.25
C VAL A 246 -7.85 7.30 16.65
N GLU A 247 -8.67 6.25 16.60
CA GLU A 247 -10.06 6.38 16.14
C GLU A 247 -10.89 7.36 16.98
N ASP A 248 -10.76 7.30 18.31
CA ASP A 248 -11.48 8.20 19.21
C ASP A 248 -11.09 9.66 18.99
N VAL A 249 -9.80 9.93 18.75
CA VAL A 249 -9.30 11.29 18.43
C VAL A 249 -9.82 11.76 17.08
N LEU A 250 -9.81 10.91 16.05
CA LEU A 250 -10.39 11.22 14.73
C LEU A 250 -11.89 11.56 14.85
N LYS A 251 -12.66 10.70 15.54
CA LYS A 251 -14.10 10.91 15.79
C LYS A 251 -14.35 12.21 16.55
N ALA A 252 -13.51 12.54 17.54
CA ALA A 252 -13.61 13.76 18.32
C ALA A 252 -13.34 15.01 17.47
N ASN A 253 -12.23 15.02 16.70
CA ASN A 253 -11.87 16.13 15.82
C ASN A 253 -12.92 16.36 14.74
N PHE A 254 -13.42 15.29 14.12
CA PHE A 254 -14.50 15.37 13.13
C PHE A 254 -15.79 15.97 13.74
N SER A 255 -16.17 15.49 14.92
CA SER A 255 -17.35 15.99 15.63
C SER A 255 -17.20 17.47 16.01
N ALA A 256 -16.00 17.86 16.45
CA ALA A 256 -15.67 19.23 16.82
C ALA A 256 -15.70 20.15 15.59
N ALA A 257 -15.11 19.76 14.47
CA ALA A 257 -15.15 20.51 13.21
C ALA A 257 -16.59 20.71 12.71
N ARG A 258 -17.43 19.68 12.79
CA ARG A 258 -18.84 19.77 12.39
C ARG A 258 -19.66 20.69 13.29
N ALA A 259 -19.41 20.68 14.60
CA ALA A 259 -20.04 21.61 15.53
C ALA A 259 -19.54 23.05 15.31
N GLY A 260 -18.23 23.20 15.07
CA GLY A 260 -17.54 24.46 14.83
C GLY A 260 -17.93 25.14 13.51
N ALA A 261 -18.33 24.37 12.49
CA ALA A 261 -18.76 24.89 11.18
C ALA A 261 -19.94 25.88 11.25
N ASN A 262 -20.71 25.88 12.36
CA ASN A 262 -21.80 26.82 12.61
C ASN A 262 -21.44 27.96 13.58
N THR A 263 -20.15 28.08 13.95
CA THR A 263 -19.62 29.08 14.88
C THR A 263 -18.37 29.76 14.29
N THR A 264 -17.94 30.88 14.88
CA THR A 264 -16.68 31.55 14.48
C THR A 264 -15.44 30.92 15.11
N ASP A 265 -15.60 29.99 16.05
CA ASP A 265 -14.51 29.33 16.75
C ASP A 265 -14.23 27.98 16.10
N ASN A 266 -13.06 27.83 15.48
CA ASN A 266 -12.59 26.54 14.99
C ASN A 266 -11.83 25.85 16.14
N PRO A 267 -12.30 24.71 16.67
CA PRO A 267 -11.64 24.03 17.78
C PRO A 267 -10.23 23.57 17.40
N GLU A 268 -9.29 23.68 18.34
CA GLU A 268 -7.92 23.16 18.13
C GLU A 268 -7.97 21.63 17.96
N PRO A 269 -7.30 21.09 16.93
CA PRO A 269 -7.27 19.64 16.70
C PRO A 269 -6.51 18.92 17.82
N HIS A 270 -7.02 17.77 18.21
CA HIS A 270 -6.36 16.85 19.14
C HIS A 270 -5.44 15.89 18.39
N TYR A 271 -4.33 15.51 19.03
CA TYR A 271 -3.31 14.65 18.44
C TYR A 271 -2.93 13.48 19.36
N VAL A 272 -2.54 12.38 18.74
CA VAL A 272 -1.79 11.29 19.36
C VAL A 272 -0.30 11.55 19.12
N THR A 273 0.43 11.83 20.20
CA THR A 273 1.88 12.06 20.13
C THR A 273 2.63 10.72 20.16
N LEU A 274 3.39 10.44 19.11
CA LEU A 274 4.33 9.33 19.02
C LEU A 274 5.77 9.83 19.26
N PRO A 275 6.69 8.96 19.70
CA PRO A 275 8.11 9.31 19.80
C PRO A 275 8.69 9.77 18.46
N GLY A 276 9.53 10.80 18.46
CA GLY A 276 10.26 11.25 17.26
C GLY A 276 11.45 10.38 16.87
N ASP A 277 11.38 9.06 17.08
CA ASP A 277 12.44 8.09 16.85
C ASP A 277 12.01 6.98 15.87
N GLN A 278 12.82 5.92 15.72
CA GLN A 278 12.54 4.82 14.81
C GLN A 278 11.19 4.16 15.11
N ASP A 279 10.96 3.77 16.37
CA ASP A 279 9.77 3.05 16.81
C ASP A 279 8.52 3.89 16.56
N GLY A 280 8.59 5.19 16.80
CA GLY A 280 7.48 6.10 16.53
C GLY A 280 7.14 6.24 15.05
N TYR A 281 8.13 6.36 14.16
CA TYR A 281 7.88 6.43 12.71
C TYR A 281 7.34 5.11 12.15
N GLU A 282 7.85 3.98 12.63
CA GLU A 282 7.38 2.66 12.24
C GLU A 282 5.94 2.41 12.71
N THR A 283 5.65 2.73 13.97
CA THR A 283 4.28 2.71 14.51
C THR A 283 3.35 3.59 13.67
N ALA A 284 3.81 4.78 13.27
CA ALA A 284 3.02 5.67 12.43
C ALA A 284 2.76 5.09 11.03
N ALA A 285 3.74 4.44 10.42
CA ALA A 285 3.58 3.75 9.13
C ALA A 285 2.55 2.62 9.23
N HIS A 286 2.62 1.78 10.27
CA HIS A 286 1.62 0.73 10.49
C HIS A 286 0.22 1.29 10.81
N LEU A 287 0.13 2.39 11.56
CA LEU A 287 -1.15 3.06 11.82
C LEU A 287 -1.80 3.55 10.52
N ILE A 288 -1.04 4.20 9.63
CA ILE A 288 -1.57 4.64 8.33
C ILE A 288 -1.93 3.44 7.45
N ALA A 289 -1.12 2.38 7.47
CA ALA A 289 -1.38 1.17 6.72
C ALA A 289 -2.72 0.51 7.10
N ALA A 290 -3.08 0.55 8.39
CA ALA A 290 -4.34 0.01 8.91
C ALA A 290 -5.51 1.02 8.89
N LEU A 291 -5.21 2.30 9.05
CA LEU A 291 -6.17 3.40 9.15
C LEU A 291 -5.57 4.65 8.46
N PRO A 292 -5.80 4.85 7.16
CA PRO A 292 -5.14 5.89 6.37
C PRO A 292 -5.29 7.30 6.95
N GLN A 293 -6.47 7.60 7.49
CA GLN A 293 -6.79 8.90 8.11
C GLN A 293 -6.02 9.15 9.42
N ALA A 294 -5.32 8.17 9.96
CA ALA A 294 -4.50 8.34 11.17
C ALA A 294 -3.44 9.46 10.99
N HIS A 295 -3.00 9.72 9.76
CA HIS A 295 -2.04 10.79 9.48
C HIS A 295 -2.50 12.18 9.94
N ASP A 296 -3.81 12.44 9.96
CA ASP A 296 -4.40 13.73 10.38
C ASP A 296 -4.20 14.02 11.88
N VAL A 297 -4.02 12.96 12.67
CA VAL A 297 -4.01 13.05 14.15
C VAL A 297 -2.70 12.58 14.76
N ILE A 298 -1.70 12.22 13.95
CA ILE A 298 -0.37 11.86 14.43
C ILE A 298 0.50 13.11 14.55
N ALA A 299 1.12 13.26 15.72
CA ALA A 299 2.18 14.22 15.96
C ALA A 299 3.41 13.49 16.51
N PHE A 300 4.61 14.03 16.28
CA PHE A 300 5.84 13.47 16.83
C PHE A 300 6.39 14.36 17.95
N SER A 301 6.85 13.74 19.05
CA SER A 301 7.60 14.46 20.08
C SER A 301 8.97 14.89 19.56
N THR A 302 9.49 16.01 20.06
CA THR A 302 10.90 16.36 19.83
C THR A 302 11.81 15.34 20.52
N PRO A 303 12.85 14.82 19.85
CA PRO A 303 13.78 13.88 20.47
C PRO A 303 14.43 14.49 21.72
N GLU A 304 14.40 13.79 22.85
CA GLU A 304 15.12 14.22 24.06
C GLU A 304 16.62 13.89 23.92
N GLY A 305 17.48 14.90 23.69
CA GLY A 305 18.94 14.76 23.71
C GLY A 305 19.67 15.36 22.50
N ASP A 306 20.97 15.62 22.67
CA ASP A 306 21.93 16.31 21.77
C ASP A 306 22.27 15.52 20.48
N ASN A 307 21.27 14.87 19.86
CA ASN A 307 21.40 14.08 18.63
C ASN A 307 21.13 14.93 17.38
N THR A 308 21.60 16.18 17.39
CA THR A 308 21.30 17.24 16.42
C THR A 308 22.09 17.16 15.12
N GLU A 309 22.83 16.09 14.84
CA GLU A 309 23.50 15.98 13.54
C GLU A 309 23.38 14.53 13.03
N THR A 310 22.58 14.36 11.97
CA THR A 310 22.23 13.10 11.26
C THR A 310 21.33 12.10 12.01
N LEU A 311 20.14 11.87 11.44
CA LEU A 311 19.31 10.69 11.74
C LEU A 311 20.19 9.43 11.68
N ALA A 312 20.21 8.61 12.73
CA ALA A 312 20.76 7.26 12.64
C ALA A 312 20.09 6.50 11.48
N ALA A 313 20.83 5.61 10.82
CA ALA A 313 20.37 4.94 9.59
C ALA A 313 18.98 4.30 9.75
N ASP A 314 18.75 3.58 10.86
CA ASP A 314 17.47 2.91 11.12
C ASP A 314 16.31 3.90 11.31
N ARG A 315 16.56 5.01 12.02
CA ARG A 315 15.57 6.10 12.17
C ARG A 315 15.24 6.74 10.83
N ARG A 316 16.24 6.89 9.94
CA ARG A 316 16.04 7.42 8.59
C ARG A 316 15.23 6.47 7.71
N ALA A 317 15.46 5.16 7.81
CA ALA A 317 14.70 4.15 7.08
C ALA A 317 13.23 4.13 7.52
N ALA A 318 12.96 4.13 8.83
CA ALA A 318 11.59 4.20 9.36
C ALA A 318 10.88 5.51 8.98
N PHE A 319 11.59 6.64 9.07
CA PHE A 319 11.05 7.94 8.62
C PHE A 319 10.72 7.95 7.12
N THR A 320 11.61 7.39 6.30
CA THR A 320 11.40 7.30 4.84
C THR A 320 10.18 6.43 4.53
N LEU A 321 10.03 5.29 5.20
CA LEU A 321 8.85 4.43 5.06
C LEU A 321 7.56 5.15 5.44
N TYR A 322 7.56 5.91 6.54
CA TYR A 322 6.42 6.72 6.94
C TYR A 322 6.03 7.77 5.88
N LEU A 323 7.02 8.47 5.31
CA LEU A 323 6.79 9.42 4.22
C LEU A 323 6.24 8.73 2.98
N CYS A 324 6.74 7.53 2.65
CA CYS A 324 6.23 6.71 1.56
C CYS A 324 4.74 6.37 1.72
N TYR A 325 4.31 6.00 2.93
CA TYR A 325 2.88 5.78 3.21
C TYR A 325 2.02 7.02 3.00
N LEU A 326 2.50 8.19 3.43
CA LEU A 326 1.81 9.46 3.19
C LEU A 326 1.69 9.79 1.69
N MET A 327 2.74 9.55 0.90
CA MET A 327 2.71 9.80 -0.55
C MET A 327 1.80 8.82 -1.31
N LEU A 328 1.51 7.67 -0.74
CA LEU A 328 0.55 6.71 -1.29
C LEU A 328 -0.90 7.00 -0.86
N GLY A 329 -1.13 8.04 -0.05
CA GLY A 329 -2.47 8.50 0.28
C GLY A 329 -3.27 8.94 -0.95
N ASP A 330 -4.60 8.96 -0.79
CA ASP A 330 -5.56 9.31 -1.84
C ASP A 330 -5.83 10.82 -1.92
N ASP A 331 -5.28 11.61 -0.99
CA ASP A 331 -5.54 13.03 -0.88
C ASP A 331 -4.27 13.92 -0.99
N GLU A 332 -4.42 15.09 -1.61
CA GLU A 332 -3.33 16.08 -1.78
C GLU A 332 -2.76 16.58 -0.44
N SER A 333 -3.52 16.47 0.66
CA SER A 333 -3.07 16.88 2.00
C SER A 333 -2.03 15.91 2.55
N SER A 334 -2.19 14.60 2.36
CA SER A 334 -1.21 13.57 2.71
C SER A 334 0.12 13.77 2.00
N GLU A 335 0.10 14.03 0.69
CA GLU A 335 1.30 14.32 -0.10
C GLU A 335 1.97 15.63 0.31
N GLY A 336 1.18 16.69 0.51
CA GLY A 336 1.66 17.96 1.02
C GLY A 336 2.32 17.82 2.40
N ARG A 337 1.72 17.01 3.28
CA ARG A 337 2.24 16.70 4.60
C ARG A 337 3.57 15.96 4.53
N ALA A 338 3.71 14.99 3.64
CA ALA A 338 4.98 14.30 3.41
C ALA A 338 6.09 15.29 3.00
N ALA A 339 5.78 16.18 2.05
CA ALA A 339 6.71 17.19 1.57
C ALA A 339 7.12 18.19 2.67
N GLU A 340 6.18 18.62 3.51
CA GLU A 340 6.45 19.49 4.66
C GLU A 340 7.35 18.83 5.69
N LEU A 341 7.04 17.59 6.07
CA LEU A 341 7.84 16.83 7.04
C LEU A 341 9.26 16.60 6.52
N TYR A 342 9.42 16.27 5.23
CA TYR A 342 10.74 16.14 4.62
C TYR A 342 11.50 17.47 4.64
N ARG A 343 10.87 18.59 4.28
CA ARG A 343 11.51 19.91 4.33
C ARG A 343 11.95 20.26 5.75
N ALA A 344 11.08 20.06 6.74
CA ALA A 344 11.41 20.30 8.15
C ALA A 344 12.56 19.41 8.63
N SER A 345 12.68 18.18 8.12
CA SER A 345 13.80 17.28 8.45
C SER A 345 15.15 17.72 7.86
N ARG A 346 15.15 18.59 6.84
CA ARG A 346 16.37 19.15 6.25
C ARG A 346 16.85 20.42 6.92
N GLU A 347 15.94 21.16 7.55
CA GLU A 347 16.22 22.43 8.22
C GLU A 347 16.75 22.22 9.65
N ASN A 348 16.55 21.04 10.22
CA ASN A 348 17.05 20.60 11.52
C ASN A 348 18.22 19.63 11.38
#